data_AF-A0A976E432-F1
#
_entry.id   AF-A0A976E432-F1
#
_cell.length_a   1.000
_cell.length_b   1.000
_cell.length_c   1.000
_cell.angle_alpha   90.00
_cell.angle_beta   90.00
_cell.angle_gamma   90.00
#
_symmetry.space_group_name_H-M   'P 1'
#
loop_
_entity.id
_entity.type
_entity.pdbx_description
1 polymer ?
#
loop_
_entity_poly.entity_id
_entity_poly.type
_entity_poly.pdbx_seq_one_letter_code
_entity_poly.pdbx_strand_id
1 'polypeptide(L)'
;TPNAVAGVNAFANRLEPIEEARLIPAAGPDPWFLAADPSRIDTIEFAYLEGQQGVYTETRSGFEVDGIEIKARHDFAAKAIDWRGLFRNAGV
;
A
#
# COMPACT_ATOMS: atom_id res chain seq x y z
N THR A 1 -0.79 32.03 17.75
CA THR A 1 -1.41 30.92 18.50
C THR A 1 -2.92 31.02 18.34
N PRO A 2 -3.67 29.92 18.14
CA PRO A 2 -5.13 29.99 18.06
C PRO A 2 -5.69 30.57 19.36
N ASN A 3 -6.56 31.58 19.27
CA ASN A 3 -7.05 32.35 20.43
C ASN A 3 -8.43 31.87 20.95
N ALA A 4 -8.90 30.72 20.47
CA ALA A 4 -10.17 30.10 20.87
C ALA A 4 -10.09 28.56 20.72
N VAL A 5 -10.72 27.83 21.65
CA VAL A 5 -10.73 26.35 21.70
C VAL A 5 -11.29 25.73 20.42
N ALA A 6 -12.25 26.39 19.78
CA ALA A 6 -12.88 25.93 18.52
C ALA A 6 -11.94 25.92 17.30
N GLY A 7 -10.79 26.61 17.36
CA GLY A 7 -9.81 26.65 16.27
C GLY A 7 -8.66 25.65 16.41
N VAL A 8 -8.69 24.80 17.44
CA VAL A 8 -7.65 23.80 17.70
C VAL A 8 -8.03 22.49 17.02
N ASN A 9 -7.15 21.96 16.16
CA ASN A 9 -7.33 20.63 15.59
C ASN A 9 -7.19 19.57 16.69
N ALA A 10 -8.29 18.93 17.07
CA ALA A 10 -8.33 17.87 18.07
C ALA A 10 -7.54 16.60 17.67
N PHE A 11 -7.20 16.46 16.39
CA PHE A 11 -6.43 15.35 15.82
C PHE A 11 -4.97 15.71 15.52
N ALA A 12 -4.50 16.89 15.94
CA ALA A 12 -3.10 17.26 15.77
C ALA A 12 -2.18 16.17 16.36
N ASN A 13 -1.19 15.73 15.58
CA ASN A 13 -0.24 14.66 15.94
C ASN A 13 -0.87 13.29 16.28
N ARG A 14 -2.13 13.03 15.89
CA ARG A 14 -2.78 11.71 16.07
C ARG A 14 -2.80 10.84 14.82
N LEU A 15 -2.53 11.42 13.65
CA LEU A 15 -2.57 10.76 12.36
C LEU A 15 -1.25 10.99 11.63
N GLU A 16 -0.79 9.95 10.94
CA GLU A 16 0.33 10.04 9.99
C GLU A 16 -0.25 10.12 8.57
N PRO A 17 -0.07 11.26 7.86
CA PRO A 17 -0.54 11.38 6.49
C PRO A 17 0.35 10.56 5.55
N ILE A 18 -0.26 9.68 4.78
CA ILE A 18 0.39 8.90 3.73
C ILE A 18 -0.29 9.22 2.41
N GLU A 19 0.49 9.59 1.39
CA GLU A 19 0.00 9.89 0.05
C GLU A 19 0.31 8.71 -0.90
N GLU A 20 -0.73 8.16 -1.53
CA GLU A 20 -0.61 7.08 -2.51
C GLU A 20 -1.52 7.35 -3.70
N ALA A 21 -0.90 7.74 -4.82
CA ALA A 21 -1.62 8.13 -6.04
C ALA A 21 -2.45 6.97 -6.64
N ARG A 22 -2.04 5.71 -6.43
CA ARG A 22 -2.78 4.54 -6.94
C ARG A 22 -4.12 4.32 -6.26
N LEU A 23 -4.37 4.94 -5.09
CA LEU A 23 -5.65 4.86 -4.39
C LEU A 23 -6.65 5.93 -4.86
N ILE A 24 -6.21 6.86 -5.71
CA ILE A 24 -7.06 7.88 -6.30
C ILE A 24 -7.63 7.34 -7.63
N PRO A 25 -8.96 7.33 -7.81
CA PRO A 25 -9.57 6.87 -9.05
C PRO A 25 -9.30 7.86 -10.19
N ALA A 26 -9.25 7.36 -11.42
CA ALA A 26 -9.04 8.20 -12.61
C ALA A 26 -10.19 9.21 -12.87
N ALA A 27 -11.37 8.95 -12.30
CA ALA A 27 -12.53 9.83 -12.36
C ALA A 27 -13.45 9.59 -11.15
N GLY A 28 -14.18 10.63 -10.74
CA GLY A 28 -15.10 10.61 -9.60
C GLY A 28 -14.52 11.26 -8.34
N PRO A 29 -15.21 11.13 -7.20
CA PRO A 29 -14.76 11.66 -5.91
C PRO A 29 -13.44 11.04 -5.44
N ASP A 30 -12.62 11.85 -4.76
CA ASP A 30 -11.36 11.40 -4.16
C ASP A 30 -11.63 10.72 -2.81
N PRO A 31 -11.38 9.40 -2.68
CA PRO A 31 -11.56 8.71 -1.42
C PRO A 31 -10.40 9.01 -0.46
N TRP A 32 -10.67 8.87 0.83
CA TRP A 32 -9.63 8.83 1.85
C TRP A 32 -9.80 7.62 2.76
N PHE A 33 -8.68 7.17 3.31
CA PHE A 33 -8.58 5.92 4.05
C PHE A 33 -7.97 6.15 5.43
N LEU A 34 -8.35 5.33 6.39
CA LEU A 34 -7.67 5.22 7.68
C LEU A 34 -7.30 3.78 7.93
N ALA A 35 -6.10 3.60 8.47
CA ALA A 35 -5.64 2.35 9.02
C ALA A 35 -5.29 2.57 10.50
N ALA A 36 -5.70 1.63 11.35
CA ALA A 36 -5.24 1.58 12.73
C ALA A 36 -3.75 1.22 12.77
N ASP A 37 -3.09 1.61 13.85
CA ASP A 37 -1.72 1.22 14.14
C ASP A 37 -1.59 -0.33 14.10
N PRO A 38 -0.72 -0.90 13.25
CA PRO A 38 -0.53 -2.34 13.15
C PRO A 38 -0.16 -3.03 14.46
N SER A 39 0.48 -2.31 15.40
CA SER A 39 0.79 -2.82 16.74
C SER A 39 -0.46 -3.05 17.62
N ARG A 40 -1.58 -2.41 17.26
CA ARG A 40 -2.86 -2.55 17.96
C ARG A 40 -3.81 -3.52 17.28
N ILE A 41 -3.90 -3.45 15.95
CA ILE A 41 -4.73 -4.33 15.13
C ILE A 41 -3.93 -4.68 13.88
N ASP A 42 -3.62 -5.97 13.73
CA ASP A 42 -3.01 -6.47 12.50
C ASP A 42 -4.09 -6.54 11.40
N THR A 43 -3.94 -5.70 10.37
CA THR A 43 -4.99 -5.48 9.35
C THR A 43 -4.64 -6.07 7.99
N ILE A 44 -3.36 -6.08 7.62
CA ILE A 44 -2.88 -6.49 6.30
C ILE A 44 -1.67 -7.39 6.48
N GLU A 45 -1.76 -8.60 5.97
CA GLU A 45 -0.65 -9.55 5.96
C GLU A 45 -0.14 -9.71 4.52
N PHE A 46 1.19 -9.84 4.40
CA PHE A 46 1.84 -10.22 3.15
C PHE A 46 2.77 -11.41 3.39
N ALA A 47 2.87 -12.28 2.40
CA ALA A 47 3.66 -13.50 2.47
C ALA A 47 4.42 -13.74 1.16
N TYR A 48 5.60 -14.34 1.32
CA TYR A 48 6.42 -14.86 0.23
C TYR A 48 6.48 -16.37 0.32
N LEU A 49 6.68 -17.04 -0.81
CA LEU A 49 7.04 -18.45 -0.79
C LEU A 49 8.43 -18.61 -0.13
N GLU A 50 8.58 -19.62 0.72
CA GLU A 50 9.84 -19.88 1.41
C GLU A 50 10.99 -20.06 0.41
N GLY A 51 12.09 -19.33 0.63
CA GLY A 51 13.24 -19.31 -0.28
C GLY A 51 13.06 -18.50 -1.57
N GLN A 52 11.93 -17.80 -1.76
CA GLN A 52 11.64 -16.94 -2.93
C GLN A 52 11.20 -15.53 -2.50
N GLN A 53 11.97 -14.88 -1.63
CA GLN A 53 11.72 -13.49 -1.24
C GLN A 53 12.18 -12.53 -2.34
N GLY A 54 11.23 -11.96 -3.09
CA GLY A 54 11.50 -10.99 -4.13
C GLY A 54 11.31 -11.53 -5.56
N VAL A 55 11.70 -10.72 -6.55
CA VAL A 55 11.57 -11.10 -7.96
C VAL A 55 12.76 -11.97 -8.34
N TYR A 56 12.48 -13.19 -8.79
CA TYR A 56 13.46 -14.06 -9.43
C TYR A 56 13.64 -13.62 -10.89
N THR A 57 14.86 -13.31 -11.28
CA THR A 57 15.20 -12.90 -12.65
C THR A 57 16.21 -13.87 -13.25
N GLU A 58 15.85 -14.45 -14.39
CA GLU A 58 16.74 -15.28 -15.20
C GLU A 58 16.95 -14.61 -16.54
N THR A 59 18.19 -14.65 -17.05
CA THR A 59 18.56 -13.96 -18.29
C THR A 59 19.24 -14.94 -19.23
N ARG A 60 18.74 -15.02 -20.47
CA ARG A 60 19.31 -15.86 -21.53
C ARG A 60 19.73 -14.98 -22.70
N SER A 61 21.01 -15.00 -23.03
CA SER A 61 21.51 -14.40 -24.27
C SER A 61 21.27 -15.35 -25.44
N GLY A 62 20.58 -14.89 -26.47
CA GLY A 62 20.25 -15.68 -27.66
C GLY A 62 21.45 -15.79 -28.61
N PHE A 63 21.57 -16.94 -29.29
CA PHE A 63 22.51 -17.12 -30.41
C PHE A 63 21.82 -16.93 -31.78
N GLU A 64 20.51 -17.21 -31.88
CA GLU A 64 19.73 -17.04 -33.11
C GLU A 64 19.30 -15.59 -33.37
N VAL A 65 19.18 -14.78 -32.32
CA VAL A 65 18.86 -13.36 -32.37
C VAL A 65 19.80 -12.65 -31.40
N ASP A 66 20.43 -11.56 -31.85
CA ASP A 66 21.26 -10.68 -31.01
C ASP A 66 20.37 -9.91 -30.04
N GLY A 67 20.04 -10.55 -28.92
CA GLY A 67 19.10 -10.06 -27.93
C GLY A 67 19.23 -10.77 -26.59
N ILE A 68 18.69 -10.12 -25.56
CA ILE A 68 18.66 -10.62 -24.19
C ILE A 68 17.22 -10.94 -23.84
N GLU A 69 16.94 -12.19 -23.50
CA GLU A 69 15.66 -12.62 -22.94
C GLU A 69 15.72 -12.58 -21.42
N ILE A 70 14.77 -11.88 -20.80
CA ILE A 70 14.67 -11.78 -19.34
C ILE A 70 13.35 -12.42 -18.90
N LYS A 71 13.45 -13.42 -18.02
CA LYS A 71 12.31 -14.04 -17.33
C LYS A 71 12.25 -13.53 -15.90
N ALA A 72 11.15 -12.90 -15.54
CA ALA A 72 10.85 -12.52 -14.17
C ALA A 72 9.75 -13.41 -13.59
N ARG A 73 9.96 -13.94 -12.38
CA ARG A 73 8.94 -14.66 -11.59
C ARG A 73 8.85 -14.03 -10.21
N HIS A 74 7.64 -13.83 -9.69
CA HIS A 74 7.43 -13.33 -8.35
C HIS A 74 6.30 -14.11 -7.66
N ASP A 75 6.63 -14.78 -6.57
CA ASP A 75 5.68 -15.55 -5.77
C ASP A 75 5.31 -14.74 -4.52
N PHE A 76 4.19 -14.02 -4.59
CA PHE A 76 3.73 -13.08 -3.56
C PHE A 76 2.23 -13.19 -3.31
N ALA A 77 1.83 -13.10 -2.05
CA ALA A 77 0.43 -12.98 -1.65
C ALA A 77 0.28 -11.84 -0.63
N ALA A 78 -0.83 -11.11 -0.72
CA ALA A 78 -1.23 -10.15 0.29
C ALA A 78 -2.74 -10.25 0.52
N LYS A 79 -3.17 -10.05 1.77
CA LYS A 79 -4.58 -10.10 2.12
C LYS A 79 -4.91 -9.16 3.29
N ALA A 80 -6.05 -8.50 3.21
CA ALA A 80 -6.68 -7.86 4.36
C ALA A 80 -7.28 -8.94 5.29
N ILE A 81 -6.79 -8.99 6.53
CA ILE A 81 -7.16 -10.01 7.51
C ILE A 81 -8.15 -9.50 8.56
N ASP A 82 -8.18 -8.18 8.81
CA ASP A 82 -9.10 -7.57 9.77
C ASP A 82 -9.71 -6.27 9.24
N TRP A 83 -11.04 -6.23 9.18
CA TRP A 83 -11.79 -5.06 8.72
C TRP A 83 -11.96 -3.99 9.80
N ARG A 84 -11.82 -4.33 11.09
CA ARG A 84 -12.11 -3.42 12.21
C ARG A 84 -11.12 -2.26 12.30
N GLY A 85 -9.89 -2.47 11.82
CA GLY A 85 -8.83 -1.47 11.80
C GLY A 85 -8.76 -0.67 10.49
N LEU A 86 -9.65 -0.91 9.52
CA LEU A 86 -9.63 -0.28 8.21
C LEU A 86 -10.92 0.49 7.95
N PHE A 87 -10.78 1.74 7.49
CA PHE A 87 -11.93 2.57 7.15
C PHE A 87 -11.71 3.26 5.81
N ARG A 88 -12.80 3.36 5.03
CA ARG A 88 -12.84 4.07 3.75
C ARG A 88 -13.96 5.09 3.78
N ASN A 89 -13.64 6.33 3.41
CA ASN A 89 -14.61 7.33 3.00
C ASN A 89 -14.60 7.43 1.47
N ALA A 90 -15.78 7.50 0.86
CA ALA A 90 -15.90 7.51 -0.60
C ALA A 90 -15.49 8.84 -1.26
N GLY A 91 -15.22 9.88 -0.48
CA GLY A 91 -15.06 11.24 -0.99
C GLY A 91 -16.39 11.97 -1.08
N VAL A 92 -16.33 13.25 -1.44
CA VAL A 92 -17.50 14.11 -1.73
C VAL A 92 -17.68 14.33 -3.21
#